data_AF-A0A970EFR8-F1
#
_entry.id   AF-A0A970EFR8-F1
#
_cell.length_a   1.000
_cell.length_b   1.000
_cell.length_c   1.000
_cell.angle_alpha   90.00
_cell.angle_beta   90.00
_cell.angle_gamma   90.00
#
_symmetry.space_group_name_H-M   'P 1'
#
loop_
_entity.id
_entity.type
_entity.pdbx_description
1 polymer ?
#
loop_
_entity_poly.entity_id
_entity_poly.type
_entity_poly.pdbx_seq_one_letter_code
_entity_poly.pdbx_strand_id
1 'polypeptide(L)'
;MNENVKITSTQLFFMMVGSRIMISYTYLPVLQLPPANQDVWIVIVLSFFYTLLLSIPLVYTANKFRNIPLKDYHEVILGKFFTKVLFILYAAFFCFLNFRTILVTLVFVNSTILPETSTWLIL
;
A
#
# COMPACT_ATOMS: atom_id res chain seq x y z
N MET A 1 21.93 -16.33 -1.57
CA MET A 1 20.85 -15.76 -0.75
C MET A 1 20.03 -16.94 -0.26
N ASN A 2 19.80 -17.10 1.05
CA ASN A 2 19.21 -18.33 1.58
C ASN A 2 17.74 -18.46 1.09
N GLU A 3 17.46 -19.46 0.26
CA GLU A 3 16.19 -19.56 -0.52
C GLU A 3 14.95 -19.93 0.32
N ASN A 4 15.11 -20.04 1.65
CA ASN A 4 14.07 -20.50 2.57
C ASN A 4 13.73 -19.51 3.70
N VAL A 5 13.85 -18.20 3.46
CA VAL A 5 13.28 -17.21 4.39
C VAL A 5 11.76 -17.20 4.22
N LYS A 6 11.06 -17.90 5.11
CA LYS A 6 9.60 -17.93 5.17
C LYS A 6 9.11 -16.94 6.22
N ILE A 7 8.15 -16.11 5.85
CA ILE A 7 7.49 -15.16 6.75
C ILE A 7 6.31 -15.88 7.40
N THR A 8 6.17 -15.80 8.72
CA THR A 8 5.02 -16.37 9.43
C THR A 8 3.77 -15.51 9.20
N SER A 9 2.57 -16.10 9.33
CA SER A 9 1.31 -15.35 9.17
C SER A 9 1.23 -14.14 10.10
N THR A 10 1.76 -14.26 11.31
CA THR A 10 1.83 -13.17 12.29
C THR A 10 2.76 -12.05 11.83
N GLN A 11 3.95 -12.37 11.31
CA GLN A 11 4.87 -11.37 10.76
C GLN A 11 4.24 -10.65 9.56
N LEU A 12 3.61 -11.40 8.65
CA LEU A 12 2.90 -10.84 7.51
C LEU A 12 1.78 -9.90 7.94
N PHE A 13 0.99 -10.31 8.95
CA PHE A 13 -0.06 -9.49 9.53
C PHE A 13 0.49 -8.16 10.09
N PHE A 14 1.56 -8.21 10.88
CA PHE A 14 2.17 -6.99 11.42
C PHE A 14 2.75 -6.10 10.33
N MET A 15 3.35 -6.65 9.27
CA MET A 15 3.84 -5.87 8.13
C MET A 15 2.67 -5.17 7.39
N MET A 16 1.55 -5.87 7.18
CA MET A 16 0.36 -5.30 6.54
C MET A 16 -0.29 -4.21 7.39
N VAL A 17 -0.46 -4.45 8.70
CA VAL A 17 -1.08 -3.48 9.61
C VAL A 17 -0.17 -2.26 9.82
N GLY A 18 1.12 -2.48 10.09
CA GLY A 18 2.08 -1.40 10.33
C GLY A 18 2.23 -0.47 9.12
N SER A 19 2.30 -1.03 7.91
CA SER A 19 2.38 -0.22 6.69
C SER A 19 1.13 0.62 6.43
N ARG A 20 -0.06 0.09 6.74
CA ARG A 20 -1.33 0.83 6.55
C ARG A 20 -1.54 1.94 7.58
N ILE A 21 -1.18 1.70 8.83
CA ILE A 21 -1.34 2.68 9.91
C ILE A 21 -0.55 3.96 9.59
N MET A 22 0.71 3.82 9.16
CA MET A 22 1.56 4.97 8.85
C MET A 22 0.98 5.87 7.75
N ILE A 23 0.43 5.28 6.70
CA ILE A 23 -0.20 6.05 5.62
C ILE A 23 -1.38 6.87 6.16
N SER A 24 -2.24 6.31 7.00
CA SER A 24 -3.36 7.08 7.56
C SER A 24 -2.90 8.26 8.42
N TYR A 25 -1.89 8.06 9.27
CA TYR A 25 -1.40 9.10 10.18
C TYR A 25 -0.65 10.23 9.46
N THR A 26 0.11 9.93 8.42
CA THR A 26 0.85 10.96 7.68
C THR A 26 -0.08 11.78 6.76
N TYR A 27 -1.12 11.15 6.20
CA TYR A 27 -1.97 11.80 5.20
C TYR A 27 -3.09 12.64 5.80
N LEU A 28 -3.68 12.20 6.91
CA LEU A 28 -4.86 12.86 7.49
C LEU A 28 -4.59 14.31 7.96
N PRO A 29 -3.44 14.64 8.56
CA PRO A 29 -3.11 16.03 8.93
C PRO A 29 -2.82 16.92 7.73
N VAL A 30 -2.30 16.34 6.63
CA VAL A 30 -1.91 17.04 5.40
C VAL A 30 -3.13 17.34 4.53
N LEU A 31 -4.09 16.42 4.47
CA LEU A 31 -5.35 16.61 3.75
C LEU A 31 -6.30 17.46 4.58
N GLN A 32 -6.59 18.69 4.19
CA GLN A 32 -7.58 19.54 4.87
C GLN A 32 -8.79 19.78 3.95
N LEU A 33 -9.76 18.86 3.98
CA LEU A 33 -10.98 18.98 3.19
C LEU A 33 -12.06 19.73 4.01
N PRO A 34 -12.75 20.74 3.44
CA PRO A 34 -13.91 21.36 4.08
C PRO A 34 -15.07 20.36 4.22
N PRO A 35 -15.84 20.34 5.34
CA PRO A 35 -15.63 21.05 6.59
C PRO A 35 -14.71 20.25 7.53
N ALA A 36 -13.43 20.63 7.60
CA ALA A 36 -12.42 20.14 8.55
C ALA A 36 -12.34 18.60 8.72
N ASN A 37 -12.55 17.82 7.65
CA ASN A 37 -12.49 16.35 7.67
C ASN A 37 -13.41 15.66 8.70
N GLN A 38 -14.50 16.31 9.12
CA GLN A 38 -15.37 15.81 10.20
C GLN A 38 -15.99 14.43 9.92
N ASP A 39 -16.15 14.08 8.66
CA ASP A 39 -16.76 12.85 8.15
C ASP A 39 -15.74 11.74 7.82
N VAL A 40 -14.43 11.99 7.97
CA VAL A 40 -13.40 11.00 7.58
C VAL A 40 -13.49 9.69 8.36
N TRP A 41 -13.96 9.72 9.62
CA TRP A 41 -14.16 8.49 10.39
C TRP A 41 -15.17 7.54 9.73
N ILE A 42 -16.18 8.07 9.02
CA ILE A 42 -17.15 7.28 8.25
C ILE A 42 -16.43 6.57 7.11
N VAL A 43 -15.54 7.28 6.40
CA VAL A 43 -14.72 6.72 5.33
C VAL A 43 -13.81 5.61 5.85
N ILE A 44 -13.24 5.75 7.05
CA ILE A 44 -12.43 4.69 7.68
C ILE A 44 -13.28 3.43 7.92
N VAL A 45 -14.49 3.58 8.47
CA VAL A 45 -15.40 2.44 8.68
C VAL A 45 -15.81 1.79 7.35
N LEU A 46 -16.18 2.58 6.33
CA LEU A 46 -16.48 2.03 5.00
C LEU A 46 -15.26 1.34 4.37
N SER A 47 -14.05 1.86 4.57
CA SER A 47 -12.83 1.29 4.01
C SER A 47 -12.58 -0.15 4.48
N PHE A 48 -13.03 -0.51 5.69
CA PHE A 48 -12.98 -1.87 6.19
C PHE A 48 -13.84 -2.81 5.33
N PHE A 49 -15.11 -2.44 5.10
CA PHE A 49 -16.03 -3.24 4.27
C PHE A 49 -15.54 -3.33 2.83
N TYR A 50 -15.08 -2.21 2.24
CA TYR A 50 -14.50 -2.22 0.90
C TYR A 50 -13.24 -3.08 0.81
N THR A 51 -12.38 -3.05 1.83
CA THR A 51 -11.18 -3.90 1.86
C THR A 51 -11.55 -5.38 1.89
N LEU A 52 -12.55 -5.76 2.69
CA LEU A 52 -13.05 -7.14 2.71
C LEU A 52 -13.61 -7.55 1.35
N LEU A 53 -14.49 -6.73 0.78
CA LEU A 53 -15.11 -6.98 -0.53
C LEU A 53 -14.07 -7.14 -1.64
N LEU A 54 -13.10 -6.23 -1.70
CA LEU A 54 -12.02 -6.25 -2.70
C LEU A 54 -11.01 -7.38 -2.46
N SER A 55 -10.93 -7.93 -1.25
CA SER A 55 -10.06 -9.08 -0.95
C SER A 55 -10.66 -10.42 -1.39
N ILE A 56 -11.98 -10.51 -1.60
CA ILE A 56 -12.66 -11.73 -2.07
C ILE A 56 -12.02 -12.30 -3.34
N PRO A 57 -11.87 -11.55 -4.45
CA PRO A 57 -11.26 -12.10 -5.67
C PRO A 57 -9.81 -12.54 -5.48
N LEU A 58 -9.06 -11.87 -4.60
CA LEU A 58 -7.68 -12.26 -4.26
C LEU A 58 -7.64 -13.61 -3.55
N VAL A 59 -8.50 -13.81 -2.55
CA VAL A 59 -8.61 -15.07 -1.81
C VAL A 59 -9.12 -16.20 -2.71
N TYR A 60 -10.11 -15.92 -3.55
CA TYR A 60 -10.62 -16.89 -4.52
C TYR A 60 -9.52 -17.36 -5.48
N THR A 61 -8.74 -16.43 -6.04
CA THR A 61 -7.65 -16.73 -6.97
C THR A 61 -6.53 -17.49 -6.27
N ALA A 62 -6.17 -17.08 -5.05
CA ALA A 62 -5.15 -17.77 -4.25
C ALA A 62 -5.53 -19.22 -3.94
N ASN A 63 -6.80 -19.49 -3.64
CA ASN A 63 -7.31 -20.83 -3.40
C ASN A 63 -7.39 -21.67 -4.70
N LYS A 64 -7.83 -21.06 -5.80
CA LYS A 64 -7.94 -21.73 -7.11
C LYS A 64 -6.59 -22.20 -7.64
N PHE A 65 -5.54 -21.41 -7.44
CA PHE A 65 -4.20 -21.70 -7.96
C PHE A 65 -3.21 -22.21 -6.91
N ARG A 66 -3.68 -22.69 -5.75
CA ARG A 66 -2.87 -23.05 -4.57
C ARG A 66 -1.64 -23.93 -4.82
N ASN A 67 -1.65 -24.75 -5.87
CA ASN A 67 -0.55 -25.67 -6.22
C ASN A 67 0.46 -25.08 -7.21
N ILE A 68 0.20 -23.88 -7.72
CA ILE A 68 1.10 -23.16 -8.62
C ILE A 68 1.96 -22.22 -7.75
N PRO A 69 3.26 -22.05 -8.03
CA PRO A 69 4.04 -21.04 -7.33
C PRO A 69 3.56 -19.63 -7.73
N LEU A 70 3.57 -18.70 -6.77
CA LEU A 70 3.04 -17.33 -6.95
C LEU A 70 3.65 -16.60 -8.17
N LYS A 71 4.93 -16.85 -8.47
CA LYS A 71 5.63 -16.29 -9.63
C LYS A 71 4.99 -16.66 -10.98
N ASP A 72 4.36 -17.83 -11.05
CA ASP A 72 3.79 -18.38 -12.29
C ASP A 72 2.29 -18.08 -12.40
N TYR A 73 1.64 -17.58 -11.33
CA TYR A 73 0.22 -17.22 -11.31
C TYR A 73 -0.15 -16.26 -12.45
N HIS A 74 0.65 -15.22 -12.62
CA HIS A 74 0.36 -14.15 -13.56
C HIS A 74 0.48 -14.63 -15.02
N GLU A 75 1.42 -15.53 -15.31
CA GLU A 75 1.57 -16.11 -16.65
C GLU A 75 0.43 -17.09 -16.97
N VAL A 76 -0.03 -17.86 -15.99
CA VAL A 76 -1.14 -18.82 -16.18
C VAL A 76 -2.46 -18.10 -16.44
N ILE A 77 -2.70 -16.95 -15.79
CA ILE A 77 -3.98 -16.23 -15.90
C ILE A 77 -4.02 -15.34 -17.16
N LEU A 78 -2.93 -14.62 -17.47
CA LEU A 78 -2.91 -13.57 -18.50
C LEU A 78 -2.09 -13.94 -19.75
N GLY A 79 -1.22 -14.95 -19.66
CA GLY A 79 -0.26 -15.29 -20.70
C GLY A 79 0.98 -14.38 -20.72
N LYS A 80 2.09 -14.92 -21.24
CA LYS A 80 3.44 -14.32 -21.15
C LYS A 80 3.55 -12.86 -21.60
N PHE A 81 2.84 -12.46 -22.66
CA PHE A 81 2.89 -11.09 -23.17
C PHE A 81 2.23 -10.10 -22.22
N PHE A 82 0.97 -10.35 -21.85
CA PHE A 82 0.21 -9.47 -20.95
C PHE A 82 0.80 -9.42 -19.55
N THR A 83 1.39 -10.51 -19.07
CA THR A 83 2.12 -10.54 -17.80
C THR A 83 3.27 -9.54 -17.78
N LYS A 84 4.08 -9.47 -18.85
CA LYS A 84 5.19 -8.50 -18.92
C LYS A 84 4.70 -7.05 -18.89
N VAL A 85 3.66 -6.74 -19.68
CA VAL A 85 3.06 -5.39 -19.69
C VAL A 85 2.51 -5.04 -18.31
N LEU A 86 1.80 -5.98 -17.68
CA LEU A 86 1.27 -5.79 -16.33
C LEU A 86 2.39 -5.53 -15.31
N PHE A 87 3.49 -6.28 -15.35
CA PHE A 87 4.63 -6.05 -14.44
C PHE A 87 5.27 -4.68 -14.63
N ILE A 88 5.38 -4.18 -15.86
CA ILE A 88 5.90 -2.82 -16.12
C ILE A 88 4.97 -1.77 -15.53
N LEU A 89 3.66 -1.87 -15.79
CA LEU A 89 2.65 -0.97 -15.24
C LEU A 89 2.63 -1.02 -13.71
N TYR A 90 2.75 -2.22 -13.15
CA TYR A 90 2.82 -2.44 -11.71
C TYR A 90 4.06 -1.79 -11.11
N ALA A 91 5.25 -1.99 -11.70
CA ALA A 91 6.48 -1.35 -11.25
C ALA A 91 6.38 0.18 -11.30
N ALA A 92 5.87 0.75 -12.40
CA ALA A 92 5.66 2.18 -12.55
C ALA A 92 4.69 2.74 -11.49
N PHE A 93 3.59 2.04 -11.25
CA PHE A 93 2.61 2.38 -10.22
C PHE A 93 3.25 2.38 -8.82
N PHE A 94 4.06 1.36 -8.49
CA PHE A 94 4.76 1.31 -7.21
C PHE A 94 5.83 2.41 -7.08
N CYS A 95 6.58 2.72 -8.13
CA CYS A 95 7.51 3.84 -8.11
C CYS A 95 6.79 5.17 -7.84
N PHE A 96 5.66 5.39 -8.51
CA PHE A 96 4.82 6.57 -8.28
C PHE A 96 4.30 6.64 -6.84
N LEU A 97 3.80 5.52 -6.28
CA LEU A 97 3.34 5.46 -4.90
C LEU A 97 4.45 5.76 -3.89
N ASN A 98 5.66 5.25 -4.13
CA ASN A 98 6.81 5.51 -3.26
C ASN A 98 7.19 7.00 -3.29
N PHE A 99 7.29 7.58 -4.49
CA PHE A 99 7.58 9.00 -4.66
C PHE A 99 6.54 9.88 -3.94
N ARG A 100 5.25 9.59 -4.13
CA ARG A 100 4.15 10.27 -3.42
C ARG A 100 4.29 10.16 -1.91
N THR A 101 4.62 8.97 -1.40
CA THR A 101 4.72 8.73 0.04
C THR A 101 5.86 9.51 0.66
N ILE A 102 7.01 9.60 -0.02
CA ILE A 102 8.15 10.43 0.42
C ILE A 102 7.73 11.90 0.48
N LEU A 103 7.09 12.43 -0.56
CA LEU A 103 6.63 13.82 -0.60
C LEU A 103 5.64 14.15 0.52
N VAL A 104 4.64 13.30 0.76
CA VAL A 104 3.65 13.55 1.81
C VAL A 104 4.26 13.44 3.20
N THR A 105 5.21 12.53 3.38
CA THR A 105 5.98 12.44 4.64
C THR A 105 6.81 13.70 4.87
N LEU A 106 7.47 14.23 3.83
CA LEU A 106 8.22 15.47 3.91
C LEU A 106 7.31 16.65 4.31
N VAL A 107 6.13 16.76 3.68
CA VAL A 107 5.14 17.79 4.05
C VAL A 107 4.70 17.64 5.49
N PHE A 108 4.35 16.42 5.92
CA PHE A 108 3.94 16.14 7.29
C PHE A 108 5.02 16.50 8.33
N VAL A 109 6.28 16.13 8.07
CA VAL A 109 7.40 16.48 8.95
C VAL A 109 7.55 17.99 9.04
N ASN A 110 7.55 18.72 7.91
CA ASN A 110 7.67 20.18 7.88
C ASN A 110 6.44 20.90 8.42
N SER A 111 5.23 20.34 8.35
CA SER A 111 4.02 21.04 8.81
C SER A 111 3.69 20.79 10.28
N THR A 112 4.10 19.63 10.80
CA THR A 112 3.56 19.11 12.07
C THR A 112 4.65 18.74 13.08
N ILE A 113 5.79 18.22 12.65
CA ILE A 113 6.84 17.76 13.58
C ILE A 113 7.93 18.83 13.77
N LEU A 114 8.47 19.37 12.67
CA LEU A 114 9.60 20.30 12.64
C LEU A 114 9.28 21.54 11.78
N PRO A 115 8.31 22.38 12.20
CA PRO A 115 7.85 23.53 11.41
C PRO A 115 8.93 24.58 11.13
N GLU A 116 9.90 24.72 12.03
CA GLU A 116 10.96 25.73 11.93
C GLU A 116 12.20 25.22 11.17
N THR A 117 12.21 23.97 10.69
CA THR A 117 13.37 23.38 10.01
C THR A 117 13.22 23.52 8.50
N SER A 118 14.27 24.02 7.84
CA SER A 118 14.28 24.17 6.38
C SER A 118 14.21 22.82 5.66
N THR A 119 13.36 22.73 4.63
CA THR A 119 13.01 21.47 3.95
C THR A 119 14.19 20.69 3.37
N TRP A 120 15.28 21.35 2.97
CA TRP A 120 16.47 20.69 2.40
C TRP A 120 17.30 19.91 3.44
N LEU A 121 17.16 20.22 4.74
CA LEU A 121 17.86 19.52 5.83
C LEU A 121 17.14 18.23 6.25
N ILE A 122 15.87 18.09 5.89
CA ILE A 122 15.01 16.93 6.17
C ILE A 122 15.07 15.91 5.02
N LEU A 123 15.51 16.34 3.84
CA LEU A 123 15.57 15.56 2.60
C LEU A 123 16.91 14.83 2.48
#